data_AF-A0A1E4GTW3-F1
#
_entry.id   AF-A0A1E4GTW3-F1
#
_cell.length_a   1.000
_cell.length_b   1.000
_cell.length_c   1.000
_cell.angle_alpha   90.00
_cell.angle_beta   90.00
_cell.angle_gamma   90.00
#
_symmetry.space_group_name_H-M   'P 1'
#
loop_
_entity.id
_entity.type
_entity.pdbx_description
1 polymer ?
#
loop_
_entity_poly.entity_id
_entity_poly.type
_entity_poly.pdbx_seq_one_letter_code
_entity_poly.pdbx_strand_id
1 'polypeptide(L)'
;MDEAARLLTLLALVGGALTLAGGAVAWSLDEVRRVRATLRAGLGAEPDPVLIARGRGAGVGIDLASGRIAVAWDRGGWRLVYRFEELVGVELILDRKIAARAFRGEPRRGLDAMDEPQERVRLRFVFDDPAYPEFELDLWRPEDVGRRRRLAPDEAIRLANGWMARVEALFRRSPTRPSPSPAGVAPTPHPAPDARPRTPQRAAPAAPLFDEPPPFDVEEPGDEPGDEPDDELDDLRPTS
;
A
#
# COMPACT_ATOMS: atom_id res chain seq x y z
N MET A 1 -63.73 -3.02 21.58
CA MET A 1 -63.02 -3.57 20.40
C MET A 1 -61.89 -2.67 19.94
N ASP A 2 -61.95 -1.35 20.18
CA ASP A 2 -60.88 -0.40 19.82
C ASP A 2 -59.53 -0.66 20.51
N GLU A 3 -59.53 -1.10 21.78
CA GLU A 3 -58.26 -1.30 22.50
C GLU A 3 -57.44 -2.46 21.91
N ALA A 4 -58.10 -3.53 21.48
CA ALA A 4 -57.44 -4.65 20.83
C ALA A 4 -56.88 -4.26 19.45
N ALA A 5 -57.62 -3.47 18.68
CA ALA A 5 -57.15 -2.94 17.40
C ALA A 5 -55.94 -2.01 17.59
N ARG A 6 -56.01 -1.09 18.57
CA ARG A 6 -54.92 -0.17 18.92
C ARG A 6 -53.67 -0.93 19.35
N LEU A 7 -53.82 -1.96 20.20
CA LEU A 7 -52.72 -2.82 20.63
C LEU A 7 -52.07 -3.54 19.43
N LEU A 8 -52.87 -4.10 18.53
CA LEU A 8 -52.37 -4.76 17.32
C LEU A 8 -51.66 -3.78 16.38
N THR A 9 -52.18 -2.56 16.20
CA THR A 9 -51.53 -1.51 15.40
C THR A 9 -50.20 -1.07 16.01
N LEU A 10 -50.15 -0.86 17.33
CA LEU A 10 -48.91 -0.53 18.02
C LEU A 10 -47.89 -1.66 17.92
N LEU A 11 -48.33 -2.91 18.09
CA LEU A 11 -47.46 -4.08 17.94
C LEU A 11 -46.91 -4.19 16.52
N ALA A 12 -47.74 -3.95 15.50
CA ALA A 12 -47.32 -3.94 14.10
C ALA A 12 -46.32 -2.81 13.80
N LEU A 13 -46.56 -1.59 14.34
CA LEU A 13 -45.65 -0.45 14.19
C LEU A 13 -44.30 -0.72 14.86
N VAL A 14 -44.31 -1.22 16.10
CA VAL A 14 -43.10 -1.57 16.84
C VAL A 14 -42.34 -2.69 16.12
N GLY A 15 -43.02 -3.76 15.70
CA GLY A 15 -42.42 -4.86 14.94
C GLY A 15 -41.83 -4.40 13.61
N GLY A 16 -42.53 -3.51 12.89
CA GLY A 16 -42.05 -2.90 11.65
C GLY A 16 -40.82 -2.03 11.87
N ALA A 17 -40.83 -1.17 12.90
CA ALA A 17 -39.70 -0.33 13.27
C ALA A 17 -38.48 -1.16 13.67
N LEU A 18 -38.64 -2.21 14.46
CA LEU A 18 -37.58 -3.16 14.82
C LEU A 18 -37.01 -3.88 13.60
N THR A 19 -37.85 -4.28 12.65
CA THR A 19 -37.40 -4.93 11.42
C THR A 19 -36.57 -3.98 10.55
N LEU A 20 -37.01 -2.72 10.40
CA LEU A 20 -36.26 -1.70 9.66
C LEU A 20 -34.94 -1.37 10.36
N ALA A 21 -34.95 -1.23 11.69
CA ALA A 21 -33.75 -0.99 12.48
C ALA A 21 -32.77 -2.17 12.36
N GLY A 22 -33.23 -3.41 12.49
CA GLY A 22 -32.42 -4.61 12.30
C GLY A 22 -31.83 -4.69 10.89
N GLY A 23 -32.62 -4.37 9.87
CA GLY A 23 -32.16 -4.27 8.48
C GLY A 23 -31.10 -3.20 8.29
N ALA A 24 -31.27 -2.01 8.88
CA ALA A 24 -30.30 -0.92 8.83
C ALA A 24 -29.00 -1.28 9.54
N VAL A 25 -29.07 -1.94 10.71
CA VAL A 25 -27.89 -2.45 11.42
C VAL A 25 -27.16 -3.48 10.57
N ALA A 26 -27.87 -4.49 10.05
CA ALA A 26 -27.28 -5.52 9.19
C ALA A 26 -26.65 -4.92 7.92
N TRP A 27 -27.27 -3.88 7.36
CA TRP A 27 -26.75 -3.14 6.21
C TRP A 27 -25.48 -2.36 6.54
N SER A 28 -25.43 -1.71 7.71
CA SER A 28 -24.24 -0.98 8.16
C SER A 28 -23.06 -1.90 8.45
N LEU A 29 -23.32 -3.16 8.83
CA LEU A 29 -22.34 -4.21 9.06
C LEU A 29 -21.86 -4.90 7.76
N ASP A 30 -22.36 -4.50 6.58
CA ASP A 30 -21.91 -5.03 5.30
C ASP A 30 -20.44 -4.67 5.05
N GLU A 31 -19.57 -5.62 5.36
CA GLU A 31 -18.11 -5.53 5.23
C GLU A 31 -17.67 -5.01 3.86
N VAL A 32 -18.32 -5.45 2.78
CA VAL A 32 -17.96 -5.06 1.41
C VAL A 32 -18.21 -3.57 1.19
N ARG A 33 -19.32 -3.05 1.73
CA ARG A 33 -19.64 -1.62 1.66
C ARG A 33 -18.67 -0.80 2.48
N ARG A 34 -18.33 -1.25 3.69
CA ARG A 34 -17.37 -0.56 4.56
C ARG A 34 -15.99 -0.48 3.92
N VAL A 35 -15.44 -1.60 3.44
CA VAL A 35 -14.15 -1.62 2.74
C VAL A 35 -14.18 -0.70 1.51
N ARG A 36 -15.23 -0.77 0.68
CA ARG A 36 -15.36 0.11 -0.48
C ARG A 36 -15.43 1.59 -0.08
N ALA A 37 -16.16 1.95 0.97
CA ALA A 37 -16.26 3.31 1.45
C ALA A 37 -14.89 3.83 1.93
N THR A 38 -14.13 3.02 2.66
CA THR A 38 -12.78 3.35 3.11
C THR A 38 -11.82 3.56 1.94
N LEU A 39 -11.88 2.70 0.92
CA LEU A 39 -11.10 2.83 -0.31
C LEU A 39 -11.47 4.11 -1.07
N ARG A 40 -12.77 4.37 -1.26
CA ARG A 40 -13.28 5.59 -1.91
C ARG A 40 -12.81 6.84 -1.19
N ALA A 41 -12.91 6.85 0.14
CA ALA A 41 -12.44 7.96 0.95
C ALA A 41 -10.91 8.14 0.86
N GLY A 42 -10.15 7.09 0.57
CA GLY A 42 -8.69 7.14 0.46
C GLY A 42 -8.23 7.67 -0.89
N LEU A 43 -8.89 7.22 -1.95
CA LEU A 43 -8.60 7.65 -3.32
C LEU A 43 -9.16 9.05 -3.61
N GLY A 44 -10.26 9.45 -2.96
CA GLY A 44 -10.99 10.68 -3.26
C GLY A 44 -11.92 10.55 -4.48
N ALA A 45 -12.01 9.36 -5.08
CA ALA A 45 -12.83 9.02 -6.24
C ALA A 45 -13.42 7.61 -6.08
N GLU A 46 -14.37 7.23 -6.94
CA GLU A 46 -14.87 5.85 -6.95
C GLU A 46 -13.74 4.91 -7.39
N PRO A 47 -13.39 3.89 -6.58
CA PRO A 47 -12.34 2.94 -6.95
C PRO A 47 -12.77 2.10 -8.15
N ASP A 48 -12.02 2.17 -9.25
CA ASP A 48 -12.21 1.34 -10.44
C ASP A 48 -10.85 1.06 -11.11
N PRO A 49 -10.35 -0.18 -11.07
CA PRO A 49 -10.96 -1.41 -10.51
C PRO A 49 -10.93 -1.50 -8.97
N VAL A 50 -11.76 -2.40 -8.41
CA VAL A 50 -11.77 -2.75 -6.97
C VAL A 50 -11.79 -4.27 -6.73
N LEU A 51 -10.98 -4.74 -5.79
CA LEU A 51 -10.88 -6.14 -5.33
C LEU A 51 -11.13 -6.19 -3.83
N ILE A 52 -12.10 -6.99 -3.40
CA ILE A 52 -12.42 -7.14 -1.97
C ILE A 52 -12.39 -8.63 -1.64
N ALA A 53 -11.53 -9.02 -0.70
CA ALA A 53 -11.53 -10.35 -0.13
C ALA A 53 -12.71 -10.47 0.84
N ARG A 54 -13.83 -10.97 0.33
CA ARG A 54 -15.06 -11.13 1.10
C ARG A 54 -14.79 -11.97 2.35
N GLY A 55 -15.10 -11.43 3.52
CA GLY A 55 -14.94 -12.12 4.81
C GLY A 55 -13.63 -11.89 5.51
N ARG A 56 -12.72 -11.15 4.88
CA ARG A 56 -11.36 -10.91 5.36
C ARG A 56 -11.22 -9.45 5.80
N GLY A 57 -12.21 -8.62 5.51
CA GLY A 57 -12.24 -7.20 5.83
C GLY A 57 -11.20 -6.40 5.06
N ALA A 58 -10.71 -6.95 3.94
CA ALA A 58 -9.58 -6.40 3.22
C ALA A 58 -9.90 -6.22 1.73
N GLY A 59 -9.26 -5.23 1.11
CA GLY A 59 -9.42 -4.96 -0.31
C GLY A 59 -8.41 -3.97 -0.84
N VAL A 60 -8.37 -3.90 -2.16
CA VAL A 60 -7.53 -2.99 -2.94
C VAL A 60 -8.40 -2.28 -3.95
N GLY A 61 -8.20 -0.98 -4.11
CA GLY A 61 -8.88 -0.16 -5.11
C GLY A 61 -7.86 0.69 -5.85
N ILE A 62 -8.10 0.94 -7.13
CA ILE A 62 -7.27 1.82 -7.96
C ILE A 62 -8.13 2.95 -8.47
N ASP A 63 -7.58 4.17 -8.47
CA ASP A 63 -8.10 5.28 -9.26
C ASP A 63 -7.14 5.54 -10.42
N LEU A 64 -7.57 5.13 -11.62
CA LEU A 64 -6.78 5.27 -12.84
C LEU A 64 -6.62 6.71 -13.28
N ALA A 65 -7.54 7.61 -12.91
CA ALA A 65 -7.48 9.01 -13.31
C ALA A 65 -6.42 9.77 -12.52
N SER A 66 -6.31 9.51 -11.21
CA SER A 66 -5.30 10.14 -10.35
C SER A 66 -4.00 9.34 -10.21
N GLY A 67 -3.94 8.12 -10.75
CA GLY A 67 -2.76 7.27 -10.64
C GLY A 67 -2.50 6.81 -9.20
N ARG A 68 -3.56 6.54 -8.43
CA ARG A 68 -3.46 6.12 -7.03
C ARG A 68 -3.98 4.72 -6.83
N ILE A 69 -3.40 4.03 -5.85
CA ILE A 69 -3.84 2.73 -5.37
C ILE A 69 -4.04 2.81 -3.87
N ALA A 70 -5.15 2.30 -3.39
CA ALA A 70 -5.45 2.23 -1.96
C ALA A 70 -5.64 0.79 -1.56
N VAL A 71 -5.11 0.44 -0.40
CA VAL A 71 -5.33 -0.83 0.27
C VAL A 71 -6.07 -0.55 1.58
N ALA A 72 -6.99 -1.43 1.95
CA ALA A 72 -7.74 -1.33 3.20
C ALA A 72 -7.83 -2.69 3.88
N TRP A 73 -7.79 -2.71 5.21
CA TRP A 73 -7.92 -3.92 6.02
C TRP A 73 -8.72 -3.65 7.29
N ASP A 74 -8.85 -4.67 8.13
CA ASP A 74 -9.62 -4.62 9.38
C ASP A 74 -11.07 -4.14 9.15
N ARG A 75 -11.73 -4.75 8.16
CA ARG A 75 -13.10 -4.41 7.74
C ARG A 75 -13.25 -2.94 7.30
N GLY A 76 -12.18 -2.37 6.78
CA GLY A 76 -12.10 -0.97 6.37
C GLY A 76 -11.82 0.00 7.53
N GLY A 77 -11.38 -0.48 8.69
CA GLY A 77 -10.92 0.37 9.79
C GLY A 77 -9.59 1.07 9.48
N TRP A 78 -8.74 0.42 8.69
CA TRP A 78 -7.43 0.94 8.31
C TRP A 78 -7.26 1.00 6.79
N ARG A 79 -6.40 1.92 6.34
CA ARG A 79 -6.06 2.09 4.92
C ARG A 79 -4.66 2.66 4.73
N LEU A 80 -4.07 2.34 3.59
CA LEU A 80 -2.89 3.02 3.04
C LEU A 80 -3.18 3.42 1.59
N VAL A 81 -2.61 4.55 1.18
CA VAL A 81 -2.78 5.08 -0.18
C VAL A 81 -1.39 5.33 -0.73
N TYR A 82 -1.13 4.73 -1.88
CA TYR A 82 0.12 4.83 -2.62
C TYR A 82 -0.14 5.46 -3.99
N ARG A 83 0.92 5.98 -4.59
CA ARG A 83 0.98 6.29 -6.00
C ARG A 83 1.15 5.00 -6.79
N PHE A 84 0.66 4.96 -8.02
CA PHE A 84 0.82 3.79 -8.88
C PHE A 84 2.29 3.54 -9.23
N GLU A 85 3.12 4.58 -9.24
CA GLU A 85 4.57 4.48 -9.43
C GLU A 85 5.26 3.72 -8.28
N GLU A 86 4.68 3.73 -7.08
CA GLU A 86 5.19 3.01 -5.91
C GLU A 86 4.81 1.52 -5.97
N LEU A 87 3.89 1.10 -6.84
CA LEU A 87 3.60 -0.32 -7.05
C LEU A 87 4.71 -0.96 -7.90
N VAL A 88 5.51 -1.80 -7.27
CA VAL A 88 6.63 -2.54 -7.89
C VAL A 88 6.11 -3.75 -8.67
N GLY A 89 5.14 -4.47 -8.09
CA GLY A 89 4.63 -5.69 -8.68
C GLY A 89 3.45 -6.32 -7.94
N VAL A 90 2.94 -7.39 -8.53
CA VAL A 90 1.89 -8.23 -7.94
C VAL A 90 2.23 -9.71 -8.13
N GLU A 91 1.99 -10.50 -7.09
CA GLU A 91 2.27 -11.93 -7.05
C GLU A 91 1.02 -12.71 -6.70
N LEU A 92 0.77 -13.79 -7.45
CA LEU A 92 -0.21 -14.79 -7.10
C LEU A 92 0.48 -15.92 -6.36
N ILE A 93 0.08 -16.12 -5.11
CA ILE A 93 0.60 -17.17 -4.23
C ILE A 93 -0.48 -18.24 -4.09
N LEU A 94 -0.13 -19.46 -4.46
CA LEU A 94 -0.93 -20.66 -4.26
C LEU A 94 -0.18 -21.60 -3.32
N ASP A 95 -0.78 -21.97 -2.20
CA ASP A 95 -0.22 -22.97 -1.25
C ASP A 95 1.23 -22.69 -0.79
N ARG A 96 1.55 -21.39 -0.63
CA ARG A 96 2.87 -20.84 -0.27
C ARG A 96 3.91 -20.83 -1.40
N LYS A 97 3.53 -21.16 -2.62
CA LYS A 97 4.36 -21.05 -3.82
C LYS A 97 3.90 -19.86 -4.66
N ILE A 98 4.85 -19.08 -5.18
CA ILE A 98 4.55 -18.03 -6.15
C ILE A 98 4.23 -18.72 -7.48
N ALA A 99 2.95 -18.74 -7.83
CA ALA A 99 2.45 -19.41 -9.02
C ALA A 99 2.50 -18.51 -10.27
N ALA A 100 2.41 -17.20 -10.08
CA ALA A 100 2.56 -16.21 -11.14
C ALA A 100 3.00 -14.86 -10.56
N ARG A 101 3.66 -14.04 -11.39
CA ARG A 101 4.07 -12.68 -11.00
C ARG A 101 4.03 -11.72 -12.18
N ALA A 102 3.69 -10.47 -11.88
CA ALA A 102 3.77 -9.34 -12.81
C ALA A 102 4.50 -8.18 -12.13
N PHE A 103 5.69 -7.86 -12.63
CA PHE A 103 6.56 -6.80 -12.11
C PHE A 103 6.85 -5.78 -13.20
N ARG A 104 7.12 -4.54 -12.80
CA ARG A 104 7.49 -3.49 -13.75
C ARG A 104 8.80 -3.86 -14.47
N GLY A 105 8.82 -3.77 -15.80
CA GLY A 105 10.01 -4.04 -16.62
C GLY A 105 10.35 -5.52 -16.83
N GLU A 106 9.64 -6.45 -16.20
CA GLU A 106 9.80 -7.89 -16.42
C GLU A 106 8.71 -8.45 -17.34
N PRO A 107 9.01 -9.44 -18.20
CA PRO A 107 7.97 -10.21 -18.87
C PRO A 107 7.16 -10.96 -17.81
N ARG A 108 5.83 -10.92 -17.93
CA ARG A 108 4.94 -11.62 -17.00
C ARG A 108 5.26 -13.11 -16.99
N ARG A 109 5.44 -13.68 -15.79
CA ARG A 109 5.42 -15.12 -15.59
C ARG A 109 3.98 -15.57 -15.45
N GLY A 110 3.48 -16.26 -16.46
CA GLY A 110 2.13 -16.80 -16.51
C GLY A 110 1.91 -17.87 -15.45
N LEU A 111 0.64 -18.23 -15.25
CA LEU A 111 0.29 -19.39 -14.43
C LEU A 111 0.53 -20.63 -15.28
N ASP A 112 1.67 -21.29 -15.09
CA ASP A 112 2.05 -22.49 -15.84
C ASP A 112 1.42 -23.71 -15.14
N ALA A 113 0.39 -24.30 -15.77
CA ALA A 113 -0.35 -25.53 -15.42
C ALA A 113 -0.74 -25.75 -13.94
N MET A 114 -2.04 -25.93 -13.69
CA MET A 114 -2.57 -26.28 -12.36
C MET A 114 -2.73 -27.79 -12.26
N ASP A 115 -1.77 -28.46 -11.60
CA ASP A 115 -1.77 -29.92 -11.50
C ASP A 115 -2.48 -30.45 -10.25
N GLU A 116 -2.73 -29.61 -9.24
CA GLU A 116 -3.36 -30.00 -7.96
C GLU A 116 -4.47 -29.02 -7.52
N PRO A 117 -5.50 -29.48 -6.78
CA PRO A 117 -6.47 -28.61 -6.14
C PRO A 117 -5.76 -27.74 -5.10
N GLN A 118 -5.87 -26.43 -5.25
CA GLN A 118 -5.16 -25.47 -4.40
C GLN A 118 -5.88 -25.34 -3.06
N GLU A 119 -5.14 -25.24 -1.95
CA GLU A 119 -5.63 -25.02 -0.58
C GLU A 119 -5.75 -23.53 -0.18
N ARG A 120 -5.07 -22.62 -0.86
CA ARG A 120 -5.14 -21.19 -0.59
C ARG A 120 -4.82 -20.38 -1.84
N VAL A 121 -5.61 -19.32 -2.07
CA VAL A 121 -5.39 -18.36 -3.15
C VAL A 121 -5.18 -16.98 -2.56
N ARG A 122 -3.97 -16.44 -2.73
CA ARG A 122 -3.55 -15.14 -2.20
C ARG A 122 -2.97 -14.27 -3.30
N LEU A 123 -3.32 -12.99 -3.27
CA LEU A 123 -2.71 -11.96 -4.11
C LEU A 123 -1.87 -11.03 -3.24
N ARG A 124 -0.58 -10.90 -3.52
CA ARG A 124 0.34 -10.01 -2.81
C ARG A 124 0.71 -8.83 -3.70
N PHE A 125 0.53 -7.62 -3.19
CA PHE A 125 0.97 -6.38 -3.82
C PHE A 125 2.28 -5.93 -3.17
N VAL A 126 3.26 -5.58 -3.98
CA VAL A 126 4.60 -5.17 -3.53
C VAL A 126 4.79 -3.69 -3.87
N PHE A 127 5.15 -2.90 -2.86
CA PHE A 127 5.31 -1.45 -2.93
C PHE A 127 6.75 -1.04 -2.61
N ASP A 128 7.17 0.07 -3.20
CA ASP A 128 8.42 0.78 -2.88
C ASP A 128 8.21 1.69 -1.65
N ASP A 129 7.82 1.08 -0.54
CA ASP A 129 7.64 1.72 0.77
C ASP A 129 8.41 0.93 1.84
N PRO A 130 9.41 1.50 2.52
CA PRO A 130 10.17 0.79 3.54
C PRO A 130 9.35 0.45 4.79
N ALA A 131 8.29 1.19 5.09
CA ALA A 131 7.46 0.95 6.27
C ALA A 131 6.43 -0.16 6.02
N TYR A 132 5.83 -0.15 4.83
CA TYR A 132 4.76 -1.08 4.44
C TYR A 132 4.98 -1.61 3.01
N PRO A 133 5.99 -2.47 2.80
CA PRO A 133 6.40 -2.91 1.46
C PRO A 133 5.43 -3.91 0.83
N GLU A 134 4.58 -4.57 1.62
CA GLU A 134 3.75 -5.67 1.15
C GLU A 134 2.31 -5.54 1.67
N PHE A 135 1.35 -5.82 0.80
CA PHE A 135 -0.04 -6.00 1.17
C PHE A 135 -0.58 -7.32 0.61
N GLU A 136 -1.04 -8.20 1.49
CA GLU A 136 -1.57 -9.51 1.13
C GLU A 136 -3.09 -9.54 1.18
N LEU A 137 -3.69 -10.15 0.15
CA LEU A 137 -5.13 -10.32 0.04
C LEU A 137 -5.50 -11.78 -0.22
N ASP A 138 -6.07 -12.42 0.80
CA ASP A 138 -6.54 -13.81 0.72
C ASP A 138 -7.91 -13.88 0.04
N LEU A 139 -7.93 -14.35 -1.21
CA LEU A 139 -9.15 -14.47 -2.02
C LEU A 139 -9.91 -15.76 -1.72
N TRP A 140 -9.20 -16.82 -1.33
CA TRP A 140 -9.80 -18.09 -0.93
C TRP A 140 -8.93 -18.82 0.10
N ARG A 141 -9.59 -19.51 1.03
CA ARG A 141 -8.98 -20.42 2.01
C ARG A 141 -9.90 -21.63 2.23
N PRO A 142 -9.42 -22.73 2.83
CA PRO A 142 -10.24 -23.93 3.06
C PRO A 142 -11.44 -23.65 3.98
N GLU A 143 -11.33 -22.66 4.87
CA GLU A 143 -12.43 -22.28 5.77
C GLU A 143 -13.62 -21.63 5.03
N ASP A 144 -13.49 -21.32 3.74
CA ASP A 144 -14.56 -20.75 2.93
C ASP A 144 -15.46 -21.81 2.26
N VAL A 145 -15.12 -23.10 2.38
CA VAL A 145 -15.91 -24.20 1.81
C VAL A 145 -17.34 -24.17 2.36
N GLY A 146 -18.32 -24.19 1.46
CA GLY A 146 -19.75 -24.19 1.81
C GLY A 146 -20.29 -22.86 2.34
N ARG A 147 -19.47 -21.82 2.50
CA ARG A 147 -19.94 -20.52 2.97
C ARG A 147 -20.59 -19.73 1.84
N ARG A 148 -21.81 -19.22 2.09
CA ARG A 148 -22.54 -18.37 1.14
C ARG A 148 -21.72 -17.13 0.79
N ARG A 149 -21.75 -16.74 -0.49
CA ARG A 149 -21.08 -15.55 -1.06
C ARG A 149 -19.54 -15.58 -1.05
N ARG A 150 -18.91 -16.70 -0.67
CA ARG A 150 -17.46 -16.93 -0.87
C ARG A 150 -17.21 -17.42 -2.29
N LEU A 151 -16.00 -17.13 -2.78
CA LEU A 151 -15.53 -17.63 -4.07
C LEU A 151 -15.24 -19.13 -3.97
N ALA A 152 -15.42 -19.85 -5.06
CA ALA A 152 -14.79 -21.16 -5.22
C ALA A 152 -13.27 -21.00 -5.48
N PRO A 153 -12.44 -22.02 -5.26
CA PRO A 153 -10.99 -21.95 -5.53
C PRO A 153 -10.70 -21.48 -6.97
N ASP A 154 -11.34 -22.09 -7.96
CA ASP A 154 -11.12 -21.76 -9.38
C ASP A 154 -11.57 -20.34 -9.73
N GLU A 155 -12.64 -19.85 -9.08
CA GLU A 155 -13.10 -18.47 -9.26
C GLU A 155 -12.10 -17.48 -8.67
N ALA A 156 -11.53 -17.79 -7.51
CA ALA A 156 -10.49 -16.97 -6.90
C ALA A 156 -9.22 -16.92 -7.75
N ILE A 157 -8.81 -18.06 -8.34
CA ILE A 157 -7.67 -18.11 -9.27
C ILE A 157 -7.95 -17.28 -10.52
N ARG A 158 -9.14 -17.41 -11.13
CA ARG A 158 -9.52 -16.60 -12.31
C ARG A 158 -9.54 -15.10 -11.99
N LEU A 159 -10.08 -14.74 -10.83
CA LEU A 159 -10.13 -13.35 -10.37
C LEU A 159 -8.73 -12.78 -10.13
N ALA A 160 -7.86 -13.54 -9.46
CA ALA A 160 -6.46 -13.18 -9.23
C ALA A 160 -5.71 -12.99 -10.55
N ASN A 161 -5.88 -13.93 -11.49
CA ASN A 161 -5.27 -13.87 -12.81
C ASN A 161 -5.73 -12.63 -13.61
N GLY A 162 -7.03 -12.33 -13.59
CA GLY A 162 -7.58 -11.12 -14.20
C GLY A 162 -7.02 -9.83 -13.56
N TRP A 163 -6.79 -9.84 -12.24
CA TRP A 163 -6.16 -8.73 -11.55
C TRP A 163 -4.69 -8.54 -11.92
N MET A 164 -3.91 -9.62 -11.98
CA MET A 164 -2.52 -9.56 -12.44
C MET A 164 -2.41 -9.02 -13.87
N ALA A 165 -3.23 -9.53 -14.79
CA ALA A 165 -3.25 -9.06 -16.18
C ALA A 165 -3.61 -7.57 -16.28
N ARG A 166 -4.49 -7.08 -15.39
CA ARG A 166 -4.82 -5.66 -15.32
C ARG A 166 -3.64 -4.83 -14.83
N VAL A 167 -3.00 -5.23 -13.74
CA VAL A 167 -1.81 -4.53 -13.21
C VAL A 167 -0.68 -4.50 -14.26
N GLU A 168 -0.43 -5.62 -14.95
CA GLU A 168 0.52 -5.69 -16.07
C GLU A 168 0.14 -4.70 -17.19
N ALA A 169 -1.13 -4.63 -17.57
CA ALA A 169 -1.60 -3.67 -18.56
C ALA A 169 -1.39 -2.22 -18.11
N LEU A 170 -1.52 -1.93 -16.80
CA LEU A 170 -1.24 -0.60 -16.25
C LEU A 170 0.27 -0.28 -16.27
N PHE A 171 1.13 -1.25 -15.98
CA PHE A 171 2.58 -1.07 -16.12
C PHE A 171 3.00 -0.79 -17.56
N ARG A 172 2.36 -1.43 -18.55
CA ARG A 172 2.60 -1.14 -19.98
C ARG A 172 2.09 0.23 -20.42
N ARG A 173 0.98 0.70 -19.84
CA ARG A 173 0.33 1.97 -20.20
C ARG A 173 0.96 3.18 -19.54
N SER A 174 1.81 3.00 -18.54
CA SER A 174 2.47 4.10 -17.84
C SER A 174 3.87 4.30 -18.44
N PRO A 175 4.02 4.99 -19.59
CA PRO A 175 5.36 5.38 -20.03
C PRO A 175 5.91 6.36 -18.99
N THR A 176 7.12 6.06 -18.53
CA THR A 176 8.03 6.99 -17.87
C THR A 176 7.85 8.37 -18.47
N ARG A 177 7.39 9.35 -17.68
CA ARG A 177 7.47 10.77 -18.08
C ARG A 177 8.93 11.00 -18.46
N PRO A 178 9.26 11.43 -19.69
CA PRO A 178 10.64 11.76 -20.00
C PRO A 178 11.09 12.78 -18.97
N SER A 179 12.06 12.39 -18.15
CA SER A 179 12.81 13.36 -17.36
C SER A 179 13.28 14.41 -18.35
N PRO A 180 13.09 15.72 -18.11
CA PRO A 180 13.66 16.72 -18.98
C PRO A 180 15.17 16.46 -18.99
N SER A 181 15.65 15.86 -20.08
CA SER A 181 17.06 15.81 -20.39
C SER A 181 17.52 17.26 -20.30
N PRO A 182 18.51 17.60 -19.44
CA PRO A 182 19.01 18.95 -19.39
C PRO A 182 19.35 19.32 -20.82
N ALA A 183 18.67 20.36 -21.31
CA ALA A 183 18.75 20.82 -22.68
C ALA A 183 20.21 20.75 -23.12
N GLY A 184 20.43 20.03 -24.23
CA GLY A 184 21.75 19.86 -24.80
C GLY A 184 22.47 21.20 -24.78
N VAL A 185 23.63 21.21 -24.14
CA VAL A 185 24.61 22.27 -24.38
C VAL A 185 24.77 22.30 -25.89
N ALA A 186 24.30 23.39 -26.50
CA ALA A 186 24.43 23.62 -27.92
C ALA A 186 25.90 23.42 -28.29
N PRO A 187 26.22 22.67 -29.35
CA PRO A 187 27.60 22.56 -29.79
C PRO A 187 28.09 23.96 -30.15
N THR A 188 29.06 24.45 -29.39
CA THR A 188 29.79 25.68 -29.68
C THR A 188 30.30 25.60 -31.12
N PRO A 189 30.04 26.59 -31.99
CA PRO A 189 30.60 26.58 -33.33
C PRO A 189 32.12 26.59 -33.21
N HIS A 190 32.77 25.55 -33.73
CA HIS A 190 34.21 25.46 -33.84
C HIS A 190 34.65 26.39 -34.99
N PRO A 191 35.44 27.44 -34.77
CA PRO A 191 36.10 28.12 -35.87
C PRO A 191 37.28 27.25 -36.35
N ALA A 192 37.30 26.99 -37.65
CA ALA A 192 38.40 26.31 -38.34
C ALA A 192 39.72 27.12 -38.22
N PRO A 193 40.87 26.45 -38.40
CA PRO A 193 42.15 26.89 -37.85
C PRO A 193 42.82 27.91 -38.76
N ASP A 194 43.31 28.99 -38.17
CA ASP A 194 44.33 29.81 -38.81
C ASP A 194 45.48 30.08 -37.84
N ALA A 195 46.66 29.73 -38.34
CA ALA A 195 47.92 29.71 -37.64
C ALA A 195 48.38 31.11 -37.24
N ARG A 196 48.86 31.26 -35.99
CA ARG A 196 50.11 31.99 -35.69
C ARG A 196 50.59 31.71 -34.26
N PRO A 197 51.90 31.52 -34.05
CA PRO A 197 52.45 31.15 -32.76
C PRO A 197 52.62 32.36 -31.86
N ARG A 198 52.16 32.28 -30.61
CA ARG A 198 52.54 33.20 -29.53
C ARG A 198 53.03 32.41 -28.32
N THR A 199 54.34 32.55 -28.14
CA THR A 199 55.25 32.36 -27.00
C THR A 199 54.70 31.99 -25.60
N PRO A 200 55.51 31.27 -24.80
CA PRO A 200 55.07 30.63 -23.56
C PRO A 200 54.89 31.65 -22.43
N GLN A 201 53.68 31.71 -21.88
CA GLN A 201 53.42 32.49 -20.68
C GLN A 201 53.78 31.66 -19.43
N ARG A 202 55.00 31.96 -18.96
CA ARG A 202 55.60 31.74 -17.64
C ARG A 202 54.61 31.40 -16.51
N ALA A 203 54.81 30.23 -15.92
CA ALA A 203 54.28 29.84 -14.62
C ALA A 203 55.00 30.57 -13.47
N ALA A 204 54.23 30.95 -12.44
CA ALA A 204 54.57 30.94 -11.00
C ALA A 204 53.59 31.86 -10.22
N PRO A 205 53.43 31.70 -8.88
CA PRO A 205 53.63 30.54 -8.03
C PRO A 205 52.39 30.22 -7.16
N ALA A 206 52.39 29.04 -6.56
CA ALA A 206 51.48 28.68 -5.47
C ALA A 206 51.64 29.64 -4.28
N ALA A 207 50.51 30.02 -3.67
CA ALA A 207 50.41 30.71 -2.39
C ALA A 207 49.59 29.82 -1.41
N PRO A 208 49.75 30.01 -0.09
CA PRO A 208 49.91 28.91 0.84
C PRO A 208 48.62 28.34 1.45
N LEU A 209 48.79 27.08 1.87
CA LEU A 209 48.24 26.41 3.05
C LEU A 209 47.62 27.31 4.15
N PHE A 210 46.40 26.95 4.55
CA PHE A 210 45.69 27.19 5.83
C PHE A 210 45.31 28.62 6.22
N ASP A 211 43.99 28.87 6.25
CA ASP A 211 43.33 29.70 7.26
C ASP A 211 42.02 29.00 7.70
N GLU A 212 42.10 28.47 8.93
CA GLU A 212 41.08 28.41 10.00
C GLU A 212 39.59 28.13 9.67
N PRO A 213 39.01 26.99 10.12
CA PRO A 213 37.57 26.82 10.16
C PRO A 213 36.92 27.72 11.26
N PRO A 214 35.69 28.22 11.04
CA PRO A 214 34.98 29.03 12.04
C PRO A 214 34.73 28.21 13.33
N PRO A 215 34.71 28.88 14.50
CA PRO A 215 34.59 28.22 15.80
C PRO A 215 33.27 27.47 15.91
N PHE A 216 33.40 26.21 16.30
CA PHE A 216 32.37 25.37 16.87
C PHE A 216 31.83 26.05 18.14
N ASP A 217 30.54 26.35 18.15
CA ASP A 217 29.81 26.60 19.39
C ASP A 217 29.74 25.26 20.14
N VAL A 218 30.73 25.05 21.01
CA VAL A 218 30.72 24.01 22.03
C VAL A 218 29.80 24.52 23.13
N GLU A 219 28.53 24.10 23.11
CA GLU A 219 27.73 24.08 24.34
C GLU A 219 28.34 22.99 25.23
N GLU A 220 29.22 23.40 26.14
CA GLU A 220 29.74 22.54 27.20
C GLU A 220 28.60 22.10 28.14
N PRO A 221 28.73 20.88 28.69
CA PRO A 221 27.71 20.26 29.52
C PRO A 221 27.70 20.91 30.89
N GLY A 222 26.51 21.32 31.35
CA GLY A 222 26.30 21.66 32.74
C GLY A 222 26.30 20.40 33.59
N ASP A 223 27.47 20.03 34.12
CA ASP A 223 27.59 19.22 35.33
C ASP A 223 27.22 20.09 36.54
N GLU A 224 26.18 19.71 37.28
CA GLU A 224 26.18 19.88 38.74
C GLU A 224 25.56 18.64 39.42
N PRO A 225 26.01 18.35 40.65
CA PRO A 225 26.25 16.99 41.11
C PRO A 225 25.15 16.44 42.03
N GLY A 226 25.01 15.12 41.99
CA GLY A 226 24.83 14.19 43.11
C GLY A 226 23.81 14.50 44.20
N ASP A 227 22.79 13.64 44.30
CA ASP A 227 22.39 13.03 45.57
C ASP A 227 21.57 11.75 45.28
N GLU A 228 22.27 10.62 45.19
CA GLU A 228 21.76 9.33 45.69
C GLU A 228 22.55 9.08 46.99
N PRO A 229 21.90 8.62 48.07
CA PRO A 229 21.70 7.17 48.15
C PRO A 229 20.41 6.71 48.85
N ASP A 230 20.06 5.47 48.47
CA ASP A 230 19.59 4.36 49.29
C ASP A 230 18.43 4.55 50.27
N ASP A 231 17.28 3.96 49.93
CA ASP A 231 16.50 3.16 50.88
C ASP A 231 16.01 1.89 50.18
N GLU A 232 16.94 0.93 50.13
CA GLU A 232 16.82 -0.42 50.67
C GLU A 232 15.40 -0.97 51.01
N LEU A 233 15.10 -2.12 50.37
CA LEU A 233 14.24 -3.25 50.79
C LEU A 233 12.78 -3.00 51.22
N ASP A 234 11.84 -3.66 50.54
CA ASP A 234 11.35 -4.94 51.08
C ASP A 234 10.55 -5.79 50.07
N ASP A 235 10.97 -7.05 49.97
CA ASP A 235 10.19 -8.28 49.84
C ASP A 235 8.89 -8.31 49.00
N LEU A 236 8.85 -9.28 48.06
CA LEU A 236 8.00 -10.48 48.20
C LEU A 236 7.92 -11.27 46.88
N ARG A 237 8.79 -12.28 46.75
CA ARG A 237 8.51 -13.61 46.16
C ARG A 237 9.52 -14.60 46.76
N PRO A 238 9.30 -15.93 46.76
CA PRO A 238 8.06 -16.72 46.73
C PRO A 238 8.08 -17.95 47.68
N THR A 239 6.92 -18.51 48.04
CA THR A 239 6.66 -19.96 48.31
C THR A 239 5.14 -20.15 48.14
N SER A 240 4.55 -21.17 47.50
CA SER A 240 4.89 -22.56 47.20
C SER A 240 4.26 -23.00 45.86
#